data_AF-A0A4Q7U7U8-F1
#
_entry.id   AF-A0A4Q7U7U8-F1
#
_cell.length_a   1.000
_cell.length_b   1.000
_cell.length_c   1.000
_cell.angle_alpha   90.00
_cell.angle_beta   90.00
_cell.angle_gamma   90.00
#
_symmetry.space_group_name_H-M   'P 1'
#
loop_
_entity.id
_entity.type
_entity.pdbx_description
1 polymer ?
#
loop_
_entity_poly.entity_id
_entity_poly.type
_entity_poly.pdbx_seq_one_letter_code
_entity_poly.pdbx_strand_id
1 'polypeptide(L)' 'MDNWWTNAIWSLTPTVLIGLFFWMVLRLILRADRTERKVFQRVEDEERAKAGLPVRKDT' A
#
# COMPACT_ATOMS: atom_id res chain seq x y z
N MET A 1 28.00 -16.76 -26.51
CA MET A 1 27.95 -16.03 -25.22
C MET A 1 26.54 -15.55 -24.91
N ASP A 2 25.80 -15.06 -25.92
CA ASP A 2 24.45 -14.51 -25.77
C ASP A 2 23.46 -15.51 -25.13
N ASN A 3 23.45 -16.75 -25.60
CA ASN A 3 22.53 -17.78 -25.12
C ASN A 3 22.71 -18.12 -23.63
N TRP A 4 23.92 -17.98 -23.08
CA TRP A 4 24.16 -18.27 -21.66
C TRP A 4 23.52 -17.21 -20.75
N TRP A 5 23.75 -15.94 -21.07
CA TRP A 5 23.14 -14.82 -20.35
C TRP A 5 21.62 -14.79 -20.53
N THR A 6 21.11 -15.04 -21.73
CA THR A 6 19.67 -15.10 -22.01
C THR A 6 19.00 -16.20 -21.18
N ASN A 7 19.59 -17.40 -21.12
CA ASN A 7 19.04 -18.50 -20.32
C ASN A 7 19.07 -18.21 -18.81
N ALA A 8 20.13 -17.56 -18.32
CA ALA A 8 20.25 -17.17 -16.92
C ALA A 8 19.18 -16.14 -16.51
N ILE A 9 18.88 -15.17 -17.38
CA ILE A 9 17.82 -14.18 -17.13
C ILE A 9 16.46 -14.85 -17.15
N TRP A 10 16.18 -15.70 -18.15
CA TRP A 10 14.88 -16.38 -18.27
C TRP A 10 14.59 -17.35 -17.12
N SER A 11 15.61 -18.02 -16.57
CA SER A 11 15.44 -18.91 -15.41
C SER A 11 15.22 -18.16 -14.10
N LEU A 12 15.80 -16.96 -13.95
CA LEU A 12 15.64 -16.12 -12.76
C LEU A 12 14.36 -15.26 -12.79
N THR A 13 13.87 -14.92 -13.98
CA THR A 13 12.66 -14.13 -14.21
C THR A 13 11.44 -14.61 -13.39
N PRO A 14 11.07 -15.91 -13.36
CA PRO A 14 9.88 -16.36 -12.63
C PRO A 14 9.97 -16.13 -11.11
N THR A 15 11.13 -16.32 -10.48
CA THR A 15 11.26 -16.13 -9.03
C THR A 15 11.22 -14.65 -8.65
N VAL A 16 11.89 -13.80 -9.43
CA VAL A 16 11.87 -12.35 -9.23
C VAL A 16 10.46 -11.79 -9.46
N LEU A 17 9.75 -12.26 -10.49
CA LEU A 17 8.38 -11.84 -10.76
C LEU A 17 7.45 -12.14 -9.58
N ILE A 18 7.53 -13.35 -9.03
CA ILE A 18 6.72 -13.73 -7.86
C ILE A 18 7.09 -12.86 -6.64
N GLY A 19 8.38 -12.66 -6.38
CA GLY A 19 8.83 -11.81 -5.27
C GLY A 19 8.37 -10.36 -5.42
N LEU A 20 8.42 -9.81 -6.63
CA LEU A 20 8.01 -8.44 -6.93
C LEU A 20 6.48 -8.29 -6.85
N PHE A 21 5.73 -9.29 -7.34
CA PHE A 21 4.28 -9.34 -7.18
C PHE A 21 3.88 -9.40 -5.70
N PHE A 22 4.50 -10.28 -4.92
CA PHE A 22 4.25 -10.39 -3.48
C PHE A 22 4.58 -9.09 -2.74
N TRP A 23 5.72 -8.46 -3.05
CA TRP A 23 6.08 -7.16 -2.50
C TRP A 23 5.07 -6.07 -2.85
N MET A 24 4.56 -6.04 -4.09
CA MET A 24 3.50 -5.11 -4.46
C MET A 24 2.22 -5.33 -3.65
N VAL A 25 1.78 -6.58 -3.49
CA VAL A 25 0.60 -6.90 -2.69
C VAL A 25 0.76 -6.43 -1.25
N LEU A 26 1.88 -6.75 -0.59
CA LEU A 26 2.17 -6.28 0.76
C LEU A 26 2.20 -4.74 0.83
N ARG A 27 2.83 -4.09 -0.15
CA ARG A 27 2.89 -2.63 -0.22
C ARG A 27 1.52 -1.99 -0.38
N LEU A 28 0.62 -2.60 -1.14
CA LEU A 28 -0.75 -2.14 -1.31
C LEU A 28 -1.55 -2.27 -0.02
N ILE A 29 -1.49 -3.42 0.66
CA ILE A 29 -2.18 -3.64 1.94
C ILE A 29 -1.71 -2.62 2.99
N LEU A 30 -0.40 -2.46 3.16
CA LEU A 30 0.16 -1.50 4.12
C LEU A 30 -0.19 -0.04 3.79
N ARG A 31 -0.36 0.29 2.50
CA ARG A 31 -0.76 1.63 2.06
C ARG A 31 -2.27 1.86 2.24
N ALA A 32 -3.08 0.83 2.02
CA ALA A 32 -4.53 0.88 2.19
C ALA A 32 -4.90 1.17 3.65
N ASP A 33 -4.33 0.43 4.62
CA ASP A 33 -4.56 0.65 6.06
C ASP A 33 -4.25 2.10 6.50
N ARG A 34 -3.17 2.69 5.95
CA ARG A 34 -2.83 4.10 6.21
C ARG A 34 -3.80 5.10 5.59
N THR A 35 -4.46 4.74 4.49
CA THR A 35 -5.39 5.63 3.77
C THR A 35 -6.76 5.60 4.42
N GLU A 36 -7.24 4.41 4.80
CA GLU A 36 -8.53 4.22 5.46
C GLU A 36 -8.61 4.97 6.79
N ARG A 37 -7.56 4.90 7.62
CA ARG A 37 -7.50 5.64 8.89
C ARG A 37 -7.63 7.16 8.69
N LYS A 38 -6.97 7.70 7.67
CA LYS A 38 -6.99 9.15 7.39
C LYS A 38 -8.33 9.62 6.86
N VAL A 39 -8.95 8.81 5.99
CA VAL A 39 -10.27 9.14 5.43
C VAL A 39 -11.33 9.07 6.51
N PHE A 40 -11.28 8.05 7.38
CA PHE A 40 -12.23 7.92 8.48
C PHE A 40 -12.16 9.09 9.47
N GLN A 41 -10.94 9.49 9.86
CA GLN A 41 -10.73 10.67 10.71
C GLN A 41 -11.29 11.94 10.06
N ARG A 42 -11.00 12.15 8.77
CA ARG A 42 -11.49 13.31 8.03
C ARG A 42 -13.01 13.37 7.98
N VAL A 43 -13.68 12.23 7.72
CA VAL A 43 -15.14 12.17 7.67
C VAL A 43 -15.75 12.40 9.05
N GLU A 44 -15.17 11.85 10.12
CA GLU A 44 -15.65 12.08 11.49
C GLU A 44 -15.50 13.56 11.90
N ASP A 45 -14.41 14.21 11.49
CA ASP A 45 -14.17 15.64 11.74
C ASP A 45 -15.14 16.53 10.97
N GLU A 46 -15.45 16.20 9.70
CA GLU A 46 -16.43 16.91 8.89
C GLU A 46 -17.84 16.80 9.49
N GLU A 47 -18.24 15.63 9.98
CA GLU A 47 -19.52 15.43 10.66
C GLU A 47 -19.58 16.13 12.03
N ARG A 48 -18.48 16.12 12.80
CA ARG A 48 -18.38 16.89 14.06
C ARG A 48 -18.48 18.39 13.85
N ALA A 49 -17.82 18.92 12.82
CA ALA A 49 -17.87 20.33 12.48
C ALA A 49 -19.29 20.78 12.14
N LYS A 50 -20.03 19.96 11.36
CA LYS A 50 -21.45 20.20 11.08
C LYS A 50 -22.32 20.13 12.34
N ALA A 51 -22.00 19.22 13.27
CA ALA A 51 -22.69 19.07 14.54
C ALA A 51 -22.29 20.11 15.60
N GLY A 52 -21.34 21.01 15.30
CA GLY A 52 -20.84 22.00 16.26
C GLY A 52 -20.07 21.40 17.44
N LEU A 53 -19.60 20.16 17.32
CA LEU A 53 -18.87 19.45 18.35
C LEU A 53 -17.38 19.81 18.30
N PRO A 54 -16.68 19.89 19.44
CA PRO A 54 -15.25 20.18 19.47
C PRO A 54 -14.45 19.07 18.78
N VAL A 55 -13.37 19.47 18.09
CA VAL A 55 -12.40 18.53 17.48
C VAL A 55 -11.86 17.60 18.56
N ARG A 56 -11.89 16.28 18.30
CA ARG A 56 -11.37 15.29 19.24
C ARG A 56 -9.86 15.48 19.32
N LYS A 57 -9.35 15.87 20.48
CA LYS A 57 -7.91 15.83 20.77
C LYS A 57 -7.52 14.37 20.95
N ASP A 58 -6.89 13.80 19.94
CA ASP A 58 -6.16 12.55 20.03
C ASP A 58 -4.87 12.77 20.85
N THR A 59 -4.86 12.25 22.09
CA THR A 59 -3.67 12.15 22.95
C THR A 59 -2.84 10.93 22.62
#